data_AF-A0A510V4V1-F1
#
_entry.id   AF-A0A510V4V1-F1
#
_cell.length_a   1.000
_cell.length_b   1.000
_cell.length_c   1.000
_cell.angle_alpha   90.00
_cell.angle_beta   90.00
_cell.angle_gamma   90.00
#
_symmetry.space_group_name_H-M   'P 1'
#
loop_
_entity.id
_entity.type
_entity.pdbx_description
1 polymer ?
#
loop_
_entity_poly.entity_id
_entity_poly.type
_entity_poly.pdbx_seq_one_letter_code
_entity_poly.pdbx_strand_id
1 'polypeptide(L)'
;MVTTDEPWFVLIATLGPLVAAVGAIGALIVGIQTVRQRTAADAQTQWWARVQWAAGLVFETDESKRSVGFDALALLATSRLAGPDDQAFLAGLSFDALQGVQERGAVDEVDFVPADGEPFVRPSDARPVLTVTRAEVSAARLRLVTDRGQGRATPAWIGRLAATAATGG
;
A
#
# COMPACT_ATOMS: atom_id res chain seq x y z
N MET A 1 -21.14 -79.01 -3.62
CA MET A 1 -20.48 -78.29 -2.51
C MET A 1 -19.94 -77.01 -3.11
N VAL A 2 -20.65 -75.90 -2.92
CA VAL A 2 -20.28 -74.61 -3.53
C VAL A 2 -19.25 -73.96 -2.62
N THR A 3 -17.99 -73.95 -3.05
CA THR A 3 -16.95 -73.14 -2.42
C THR A 3 -16.98 -71.78 -3.09
N THR A 4 -17.65 -70.82 -2.47
CA THR A 4 -17.58 -69.42 -2.90
C THR A 4 -16.25 -68.85 -2.41
N ASP A 5 -15.13 -69.25 -3.03
CA ASP A 5 -13.81 -68.74 -2.69
C ASP A 5 -13.61 -67.35 -3.30
N GLU A 6 -14.01 -66.34 -2.54
CA GLU A 6 -13.32 -65.05 -2.36
C GLU A 6 -12.91 -64.24 -3.62
N PRO A 7 -13.86 -63.88 -4.52
CA PRO A 7 -13.59 -63.01 -5.68
C PRO A 7 -13.33 -61.53 -5.31
N TRP A 8 -13.56 -61.14 -4.06
CA TRP A 8 -13.52 -59.73 -3.63
C TRP A 8 -12.09 -59.23 -3.36
N PHE A 9 -11.14 -60.10 -3.00
CA PHE A 9 -9.73 -59.73 -2.84
C PHE A 9 -9.08 -59.27 -4.15
N VAL A 10 -9.46 -59.87 -5.29
CA VAL A 10 -8.95 -59.49 -6.61
C VAL A 10 -9.44 -58.09 -7.01
N LEU A 11 -10.68 -57.73 -6.65
CA LEU A 11 -11.21 -56.36 -6.82
C LEU A 11 -10.42 -55.33 -6.01
N ILE A 12 -10.06 -55.64 -4.76
CA ILE A 12 -9.29 -54.71 -3.92
C ILE A 12 -7.85 -54.57 -4.43
N ALA A 13 -7.22 -55.66 -4.85
CA ALA A 13 -5.86 -55.66 -5.39
C ALA A 13 -5.74 -54.85 -6.70
N THR A 14 -6.76 -54.90 -7.57
CA THR A 14 -6.79 -54.09 -8.80
C THR A 14 -7.10 -52.61 -8.54
N LEU A 15 -7.80 -52.28 -7.45
CA LEU A 15 -8.06 -50.90 -7.05
C LEU A 15 -6.89 -50.24 -6.32
N GLY A 16 -5.93 -51.02 -5.79
CA GLY A 16 -4.76 -50.52 -5.06
C GLY A 16 -3.97 -49.41 -5.77
N PRO A 17 -3.56 -49.59 -7.05
CA PRO A 17 -2.88 -48.55 -7.82
C PRO A 17 -3.74 -47.30 -8.04
N LEU A 18 -5.06 -47.46 -8.18
CA LEU A 18 -5.98 -46.35 -8.41
C LEU A 18 -6.17 -45.54 -7.12
N VAL A 19 -6.28 -46.20 -5.96
CA VAL A 19 -6.29 -45.54 -4.65
C VAL A 19 -4.98 -44.80 -4.39
N ALA A 20 -3.84 -45.42 -4.71
CA ALA A 20 -2.54 -44.77 -4.60
C ALA A 20 -2.42 -43.54 -5.52
N ALA A 21 -2.93 -43.62 -6.76
CA ALA A 21 -2.94 -42.50 -7.71
C ALA A 21 -3.80 -41.34 -7.20
N VAL A 22 -4.98 -41.60 -6.63
CA VAL A 22 -5.83 -40.57 -6.01
C VAL A 22 -5.12 -39.93 -4.81
N GLY A 23 -4.47 -40.72 -3.96
CA GLY A 23 -3.65 -40.22 -2.85
C GLY A 23 -2.51 -39.32 -3.33
N ALA A 24 -1.80 -39.72 -4.38
CA ALA A 24 -0.72 -38.94 -4.98
C ALA A 24 -1.21 -37.62 -5.59
N ILE A 25 -2.35 -37.61 -6.27
CA ILE A 25 -2.99 -36.39 -6.78
C ILE A 25 -3.39 -35.47 -5.62
N GLY A 26 -3.98 -36.01 -4.55
CA GLY A 26 -4.31 -35.26 -3.35
C GLY A 26 -3.08 -34.60 -2.72
N ALA A 27 -2.00 -35.37 -2.54
CA ALA A 27 -0.73 -34.86 -2.03
C ALA A 27 -0.12 -33.77 -2.94
N LEU A 28 -0.19 -33.94 -4.26
CA LEU A 28 0.28 -32.94 -5.23
C LEU A 28 -0.51 -31.62 -5.13
N ILE A 29 -1.84 -31.70 -5.04
CA ILE A 29 -2.72 -30.52 -4.89
C ILE A 29 -2.39 -29.78 -3.60
N VAL A 30 -2.29 -30.51 -2.47
CA VAL A 30 -1.92 -29.93 -1.18
C VAL A 30 -0.53 -29.29 -1.26
N GLY A 31 0.45 -29.97 -1.85
CA GLY A 31 1.80 -29.42 -2.05
C GLY A 31 1.81 -28.10 -2.83
N ILE A 32 1.05 -28.03 -3.94
CA ILE A 32 0.92 -26.79 -4.74
C ILE A 32 0.25 -25.69 -3.91
N GLN A 33 -0.81 -26.00 -3.16
CA GLN A 33 -1.49 -25.03 -2.30
C GLN A 33 -0.56 -24.50 -1.21
N THR A 34 0.21 -25.36 -0.55
CA THR A 34 1.18 -24.96 0.47
C THR A 34 2.25 -24.02 -0.09
N VAL A 35 2.80 -24.33 -1.27
CA VAL A 35 3.78 -23.44 -1.91
C VAL A 35 3.16 -22.08 -2.23
N ARG A 36 1.94 -22.04 -2.80
CA ARG A 36 1.24 -20.78 -3.11
C ARG A 36 0.94 -19.96 -1.86
N GLN A 37 0.49 -20.61 -0.78
CA GLN A 37 0.25 -19.96 0.50
C GLN A 37 1.53 -19.35 1.07
N ARG A 38 2.64 -20.10 1.01
CA ARG A 38 3.95 -19.61 1.45
C ARG A 38 4.43 -18.42 0.64
N THR A 39 4.35 -18.48 -0.69
CA THR A 39 4.75 -17.36 -1.55
C THR A 39 3.92 -16.09 -1.28
N ALA A 40 2.60 -16.24 -1.04
CA ALA A 40 1.74 -15.12 -0.68
C ALA A 40 2.11 -14.53 0.69
N ALA A 41 2.35 -15.38 1.69
CA ALA A 41 2.79 -14.95 3.01
C ALA A 41 4.14 -14.23 2.96
N ASP A 42 5.12 -14.78 2.23
CA ASP A 42 6.45 -14.19 2.07
C ASP A 42 6.36 -12.82 1.38
N ALA A 43 5.52 -12.68 0.36
CA ALA A 43 5.28 -11.40 -0.30
C ALA A 43 4.68 -10.35 0.66
N GLN A 44 3.72 -10.75 1.51
CA GLN A 44 3.14 -9.88 2.53
C GLN A 44 4.18 -9.45 3.57
N THR A 45 5.03 -10.38 4.05
CA THR A 45 6.11 -10.07 4.99
C THR A 45 7.10 -9.07 4.39
N GLN A 46 7.53 -9.27 3.14
CA GLN A 46 8.45 -8.34 2.48
C GLN A 46 7.81 -6.97 2.26
N TRP A 47 6.54 -6.91 1.90
CA TRP A 47 5.81 -5.65 1.77
C TRP A 47 5.75 -4.92 3.11
N TRP A 48 5.43 -5.60 4.21
CA TRP A 48 5.39 -4.99 5.53
C TRP A 48 6.76 -4.50 6.01
N ALA A 49 7.84 -5.21 5.70
CA ALA A 49 9.19 -4.74 5.99
C ALA A 49 9.51 -3.42 5.27
N ARG A 50 9.06 -3.25 4.02
CA ARG A 50 9.21 -1.99 3.27
C ARG A 50 8.34 -0.87 3.86
N VAL A 51 7.13 -1.19 4.33
CA VAL A 51 6.26 -0.24 5.03
C VAL A 51 6.91 0.25 6.31
N GLN A 52 7.46 -0.65 7.15
CA GLN A 52 8.15 -0.25 8.39
C GLN A 52 9.36 0.65 8.13
N TRP A 53 10.18 0.31 7.13
CA TRP A 53 11.31 1.15 6.73
C TRP A 53 10.85 2.55 6.31
N ALA A 54 9.85 2.64 5.44
CA ALA A 54 9.33 3.91 4.94
C ALA A 54 8.63 4.72 6.03
N ALA A 55 7.89 4.07 6.94
CA ALA A 55 7.27 4.69 8.09
C ALA A 55 8.33 5.23 9.07
N GLY A 56 9.44 4.52 9.27
CA GLY A 56 10.57 5.03 10.06
C GLY A 56 11.10 6.36 9.52
N LEU A 57 11.23 6.49 8.19
CA LEU A 57 11.68 7.72 7.55
C LEU A 57 10.70 8.90 7.72
N VAL A 58 9.39 8.64 7.79
CA VAL A 58 8.37 9.69 8.00
C VAL A 58 8.55 10.42 9.34
N PHE A 59 9.09 9.74 10.36
CA PHE A 59 9.28 10.30 11.68
C PHE A 59 10.68 10.86 11.92
N GLU A 60 11.56 10.84 10.93
CA GLU A 60 12.85 11.50 11.00
C GLU A 60 12.68 13.03 11.09
N THR A 61 13.68 13.71 11.65
CA THR A 61 13.72 15.18 11.70
C THR A 61 14.21 15.80 10.38
N ASP A 62 14.97 15.03 9.60
CA ASP A 62 15.46 15.44 8.29
C ASP A 62 14.33 15.48 7.26
N GLU A 63 14.03 16.67 6.76
CA GLU A 63 12.95 16.94 5.81
C GLU A 63 13.07 16.12 4.51
N SER A 64 14.30 15.90 4.03
CA SER A 64 14.51 15.10 2.83
C SER A 64 14.18 13.63 3.09
N LYS A 65 14.60 13.08 4.24
CA LYS A 65 14.24 11.70 4.63
C LYS A 65 12.74 11.53 4.81
N ARG A 66 12.07 12.48 5.46
CA ARG A 66 10.59 12.46 5.62
C ARG A 66 9.89 12.40 4.27
N SER A 67 10.31 13.23 3.31
CA SER A 67 9.73 13.23 1.96
C SER A 67 9.88 11.88 1.26
N VAL A 68 11.08 11.27 1.34
CA VAL A 68 11.33 9.92 0.80
C VAL A 68 10.45 8.86 1.47
N GLY A 69 10.25 8.96 2.79
CA GLY A 69 9.35 8.09 3.53
C GLY A 69 7.92 8.15 3.00
N PHE A 70 7.37 9.35 2.85
CA PHE A 70 6.03 9.54 2.32
C PHE A 70 5.87 9.07 0.87
N ASP A 71 6.83 9.38 0.00
CA ASP A 71 6.80 8.93 -1.40
C ASP A 71 6.88 7.39 -1.49
N ALA A 72 7.72 6.75 -0.66
CA ALA A 72 7.81 5.30 -0.60
C ALA A 72 6.49 4.67 -0.09
N LEU A 73 5.86 5.25 0.94
CA LEU A 73 4.55 4.80 1.41
C LEU A 73 3.47 4.99 0.35
N ALA A 74 3.50 6.10 -0.41
CA ALA A 74 2.55 6.33 -1.49
C ALA A 74 2.69 5.26 -2.59
N LEU A 75 3.92 4.87 -2.94
CA LEU A 75 4.17 3.76 -3.85
C LEU A 75 3.66 2.44 -3.26
N LEU A 76 3.95 2.14 -1.99
CA LEU A 76 3.50 0.91 -1.32
C LEU A 76 1.98 0.81 -1.20
N ALA A 77 1.28 1.94 -1.07
CA ALA A 77 -0.18 2.03 -1.06
C ALA A 77 -0.80 1.66 -2.43
N THR A 78 -0.07 1.76 -3.54
CA THR A 78 -0.55 1.29 -4.85
C THR A 78 -0.42 -0.22 -5.07
N SER A 79 0.28 -0.92 -4.16
CA SER A 79 0.47 -2.36 -4.23
C SER A 79 -0.86 -3.11 -4.09
N ARG A 80 -1.00 -4.23 -4.82
CA ARG A 80 -2.14 -5.16 -4.63
C ARG A 80 -2.18 -5.81 -3.24
N LEU A 81 -1.06 -5.73 -2.51
CA LEU A 81 -0.95 -6.24 -1.14
C LEU A 81 -1.50 -5.25 -0.09
N ALA A 82 -1.74 -3.99 -0.46
CA ALA A 82 -2.32 -2.99 0.43
C ALA A 82 -3.85 -3.14 0.44
N GLY A 83 -4.36 -3.90 1.41
CA GLY A 83 -5.79 -4.07 1.63
C GLY A 83 -6.46 -2.80 2.19
N PRO A 84 -7.79 -2.76 2.29
CA PRO A 84 -8.52 -1.58 2.76
C PRO A 84 -8.08 -1.05 4.14
N ASP A 85 -7.77 -1.96 5.07
CA ASP A 85 -7.28 -1.63 6.41
C ASP A 85 -5.84 -1.08 6.36
N ASP A 86 -4.99 -1.66 5.51
CA ASP A 86 -3.64 -1.15 5.26
C ASP A 86 -3.69 0.27 4.69
N GLN A 87 -4.61 0.54 3.75
CA GLN A 87 -4.82 1.89 3.22
C GLN A 87 -5.21 2.87 4.33
N ALA A 88 -6.03 2.43 5.30
CA ALA A 88 -6.43 3.28 6.44
C ALA A 88 -5.24 3.60 7.34
N PHE A 89 -4.44 2.59 7.63
CA PHE A 89 -3.20 2.75 8.40
C PHE A 89 -2.22 3.70 7.70
N LEU A 90 -1.96 3.47 6.42
CA LEU A 90 -1.06 4.31 5.62
C LEU A 90 -1.57 5.75 5.51
N ALA A 91 -2.89 5.96 5.37
CA ALA A 91 -3.48 7.29 5.36
C ALA A 91 -3.23 8.03 6.68
N GLY A 92 -3.25 7.32 7.82
CA GLY A 92 -2.97 7.87 9.14
C GLY A 92 -1.55 8.42 9.29
N LEU A 93 -0.57 7.86 8.57
CA LEU A 93 0.82 8.33 8.63
C LEU A 93 1.00 9.75 8.06
N SER A 94 0.12 10.19 7.17
CA SER A 94 0.13 11.55 6.61
C SER A 94 -0.55 12.60 7.51
N PHE A 95 -1.26 12.18 8.56
CA PHE A 95 -2.19 13.02 9.29
C PHE A 95 -1.52 14.24 9.92
N ASP A 96 -0.46 14.05 10.71
CA ASP A 96 0.21 15.15 11.42
C ASP A 96 0.79 16.20 10.47
N ALA A 97 1.36 15.75 9.33
CA ALA A 97 1.90 16.66 8.32
C ALA A 97 0.78 17.52 7.69
N LEU A 98 -0.35 16.90 7.37
CA LEU A 98 -1.49 17.59 6.76
C LEU A 98 -2.24 18.48 7.76
N GLN A 99 -2.33 18.06 9.01
CA GLN A 99 -2.86 18.89 10.09
C GLN A 99 -1.99 20.15 10.26
N GLY A 100 -0.67 20.02 10.25
CA GLY A 100 0.24 21.18 10.30
C GLY A 100 0.04 22.16 9.15
N VAL A 101 -0.23 21.68 7.94
CA VAL A 101 -0.56 22.53 6.78
C VAL A 101 -1.94 23.19 6.95
N GLN A 102 -2.93 22.46 7.46
CA GLN A 102 -4.27 22.97 7.72
C GLN A 102 -4.29 24.05 8.81
N GLU A 103 -3.55 23.85 9.90
CA GLU A 103 -3.40 24.83 10.98
C GLU A 103 -2.78 26.14 10.52
N ARG A 104 -1.94 26.10 9.47
CA ARG A 104 -1.40 27.30 8.81
C ARG A 104 -2.41 27.99 7.89
N GLY A 105 -3.61 27.45 7.72
CA GLY A 105 -4.71 28.07 6.98
C GLY A 105 -5.01 27.42 5.62
N ALA A 106 -4.61 26.17 5.40
CA ALA A 106 -4.89 25.51 4.14
C ALA A 106 -6.39 25.30 3.93
N VAL A 107 -6.90 25.89 2.84
CA VAL A 107 -8.31 25.86 2.43
C VAL A 107 -8.41 25.66 0.93
N ASP A 108 -9.62 25.45 0.43
CA ASP A 108 -9.88 25.15 -0.98
C ASP A 108 -9.55 26.28 -1.97
N GLU A 109 -9.16 27.48 -1.51
CA GLU A 109 -8.79 28.62 -2.38
C GLU A 109 -7.34 29.09 -2.20
N VAL A 110 -6.53 28.37 -1.44
CA VAL A 110 -5.13 28.74 -1.16
C VAL A 110 -4.18 28.27 -2.27
N ASP A 111 -3.17 29.10 -2.55
CA ASP A 111 -2.06 28.75 -3.44
C ASP A 111 -0.88 28.25 -2.62
N PHE A 112 -0.31 27.11 -3.02
CA PHE A 112 0.82 26.48 -2.34
C PHE A 112 2.12 26.78 -3.07
N VAL A 113 3.10 27.33 -2.35
CA VAL A 113 4.42 27.66 -2.88
C VAL A 113 5.48 26.82 -2.16
N PRO A 114 6.37 26.12 -2.87
CA PRO A 114 7.46 25.38 -2.25
C PRO A 114 8.36 26.28 -1.40
N ALA A 115 8.77 25.82 -0.22
CA ALA A 115 9.65 26.55 0.69
C ALA A 115 11.04 26.86 0.11
N ASP A 116 11.45 26.08 -0.89
CA ASP A 116 12.72 26.21 -1.61
C ASP A 116 12.60 27.03 -2.91
N GLY A 117 11.39 27.47 -3.28
CA GLY A 117 11.13 28.29 -4.46
C GLY A 117 11.12 29.79 -4.14
N GLU A 118 11.65 30.60 -5.06
CA GLU A 118 11.44 32.05 -5.02
C GLU A 118 9.92 32.35 -5.17
N PRO A 119 9.29 33.06 -4.21
CA PRO A 119 7.88 33.38 -4.29
C PRO A 119 7.65 34.41 -5.39
N PHE A 120 7.40 33.95 -6.62
CA PHE A 120 6.99 34.84 -7.71
C PHE A 120 5.50 35.15 -7.59
N VAL A 121 5.16 36.07 -6.69
CA VAL A 121 3.80 36.58 -6.52
C VAL A 121 3.61 37.78 -7.47
N ARG A 122 2.74 37.63 -8.47
CA ARG A 122 2.26 38.78 -9.25
C ARG A 122 1.27 39.57 -8.37
N PRO A 123 1.46 40.89 -8.13
CA PRO A 123 0.67 41.67 -7.17
C PRO A 123 -0.86 41.76 -7.39
N SER A 124 -1.38 41.20 -8.48
CA SER A 124 -2.78 41.37 -8.89
C SER A 124 -3.71 40.20 -8.50
N ASP A 125 -3.18 39.11 -7.96
CA ASP A 125 -3.94 37.93 -7.53
C ASP A 125 -3.83 37.77 -6.01
N ALA A 126 -4.68 38.47 -5.25
CA ALA A 126 -4.68 38.52 -3.78
C ALA A 126 -5.21 37.23 -3.11
N ARG A 127 -4.78 36.06 -3.59
CA ARG A 127 -5.09 34.78 -2.93
C ARG A 127 -4.13 34.56 -1.77
N PRO A 128 -4.58 33.98 -0.65
CA PRO A 128 -3.67 33.59 0.42
C PRO A 128 -2.65 32.57 -0.13
N VAL A 129 -1.37 32.81 0.15
CA VAL A 129 -0.26 31.95 -0.25
C VAL A 129 0.27 31.22 0.99
N LEU A 130 0.44 29.90 0.87
CA LEU A 130 1.05 29.08 1.91
C LEU A 130 2.33 28.43 1.43
N THR A 131 3.39 28.67 2.18
CA THR A 131 4.66 27.98 2.01
C THR A 131 4.54 26.53 2.49
N VAL A 132 4.97 25.58 1.66
CA VAL A 132 4.90 24.15 1.96
C VAL A 132 6.22 23.44 1.71
N THR A 133 6.50 22.43 2.51
CA THR A 133 7.72 21.64 2.41
C THR A 133 7.54 20.47 1.44
N ARG A 134 8.65 19.84 1.04
CA ARG A 134 8.61 18.66 0.16
C ARG A 134 7.92 17.47 0.82
N ALA A 135 8.13 17.25 2.11
CA ALA A 135 7.47 16.19 2.87
C ALA A 135 5.96 16.43 2.99
N GLU A 136 5.50 17.68 3.11
CA GLU A 136 4.07 17.99 3.15
C GLU A 136 3.39 17.72 1.80
N VAL A 137 4.03 18.08 0.69
CA VAL A 137 3.57 17.69 -0.66
C VAL A 137 3.52 16.17 -0.80
N SER A 138 4.55 15.47 -0.33
CA SER A 138 4.64 14.01 -0.39
C SER A 138 3.58 13.33 0.49
N ALA A 139 3.30 13.88 1.68
CA ALA A 139 2.22 13.44 2.56
C ALA A 139 0.84 13.62 1.92
N ALA A 140 0.62 14.73 1.19
CA ALA A 140 -0.61 14.96 0.43
C ALA A 140 -0.79 13.92 -0.69
N ARG A 141 0.31 13.52 -1.36
CA ARG A 141 0.28 12.44 -2.37
C ARG A 141 -0.06 11.10 -1.76
N LEU A 142 0.55 10.76 -0.62
CA LEU A 142 0.21 9.55 0.14
C LEU A 142 -1.30 9.55 0.45
N ARG A 143 -1.82 10.65 1.00
CA ARG A 143 -3.24 10.79 1.33
C ARG A 143 -4.14 10.58 0.11
N LEU A 144 -3.83 11.24 -1.00
CA LEU A 144 -4.58 11.12 -2.26
C LEU A 144 -4.61 9.68 -2.78
N VAL A 145 -3.49 8.95 -2.70
CA VAL A 145 -3.42 7.54 -3.12
C VAL A 145 -4.25 6.67 -2.18
N THR A 146 -4.13 6.86 -0.87
CA THR A 146 -4.85 6.05 0.12
C THR A 146 -6.37 6.29 0.09
N ASP A 147 -6.82 7.54 -0.06
CA ASP A 147 -8.24 7.86 -0.20
C ASP A 147 -8.82 7.20 -1.46
N ARG A 148 -8.09 7.25 -2.58
CA ARG A 148 -8.47 6.53 -3.82
C ARG A 148 -8.56 5.02 -3.59
N GLY A 149 -7.57 4.43 -2.92
CA GLY A 149 -7.56 3.01 -2.57
C GLY A 149 -8.74 2.59 -1.69
N GLN A 150 -9.29 3.52 -0.91
CA GLN A 150 -10.47 3.32 -0.06
C GLN A 150 -11.80 3.74 -0.70
N GLY A 151 -11.78 4.31 -1.91
CA GLY A 151 -12.97 4.91 -2.53
C GLY A 151 -13.51 6.13 -1.79
N ARG A 152 -12.67 6.83 -1.01
CA ARG A 152 -13.02 8.06 -0.28
C ARG A 152 -12.75 9.29 -1.14
N ALA A 153 -13.55 10.34 -0.92
CA ALA A 153 -13.29 11.64 -1.51
C ALA A 153 -12.13 12.33 -0.77
N THR A 154 -11.16 12.84 -1.53
CA THR A 154 -10.07 13.66 -0.99
C THR A 154 -10.46 15.14 -1.03
N PRO A 155 -10.26 15.91 0.05
CA PRO A 155 -10.42 17.37 0.05
C PRO A 155 -9.63 18.05 -1.08
N ALA A 156 -10.21 19.07 -1.71
CA ALA A 156 -9.64 19.68 -2.92
C ALA A 156 -8.28 20.33 -2.66
N TRP A 157 -8.10 20.97 -1.49
CA TRP A 157 -6.80 21.53 -1.10
C TRP A 157 -5.69 20.48 -1.00
N ILE A 158 -5.98 19.24 -0.55
CA ILE A 158 -4.98 18.15 -0.51
C ILE A 158 -4.61 17.73 -1.93
N GLY A 159 -5.59 17.65 -2.83
CA GLY A 159 -5.34 17.35 -4.24
C GLY A 159 -4.44 18.39 -4.92
N ARG A 160 -4.65 19.68 -4.63
CA ARG A 160 -3.79 20.75 -5.15
C ARG A 160 -2.40 20.73 -4.52
N LEU A 161 -2.30 20.53 -3.20
CA LEU A 161 -1.02 20.39 -2.52
C LEU A 161 -0.19 19.24 -3.09
N ALA A 162 -0.81 18.09 -3.37
CA ALA A 162 -0.15 16.95 -3.99
C ALA A 162 0.36 17.23 -5.42
N ALA A 163 -0.31 18.13 -6.14
CA ALA A 163 0.04 18.57 -7.49
C ALA A 163 1.12 19.65 -7.52
N THR A 164 1.43 20.30 -6.39
CA THR A 164 2.52 21.25 -6.29
C THR A 164 3.83 20.57 -6.70
N ALA A 165 4.51 21.16 -7.69
CA ALA A 165 5.82 20.69 -8.10
C ALA A 165 6.80 20.95 -6.95
N ALA A 166 7.29 19.88 -6.31
CA ALA A 166 8.50 19.98 -5.52
C ALA A 166 9.62 20.32 -6.49
N THR A 167 10.12 21.55 -6.46
CA THR A 167 11.26 21.96 -7.27
C THR A 167 12.42 21.03 -6.92
N GLY A 168 12.79 20.15 -7.85
CA GLY A 168 13.86 19.20 -7.63
C GLY A 168 15.19 19.94 -7.56
N GLY A 169 15.88 19.82 -6.43
CA GLY A 169 17.34 20.01 -6.38
C GLY A 169 18.07 18.95 -7.20
#